data_AF-A0A975IYF1-F1
#
_entry.id   AF-A0A975IYF1-F1
#
_cell.length_a   1.000
_cell.length_b   1.000
_cell.length_c   1.000
_cell.angle_alpha   90.00
_cell.angle_beta   90.00
_cell.angle_gamma   90.00
#
_symmetry.space_group_name_H-M   'P 1'
#
loop_
_entity.id
_entity.type
_entity.pdbx_description
1 polymer ?
#
loop_
_entity_poly.entity_id
_entity_poly.type
_entity_poly.pdbx_seq_one_letter_code
_entity_poly.pdbx_strand_id
1 'polypeptide(L)'
;MKATLSLLLVFTGLLHAEEAPAEAAKHGPPMRLLALGEPPPFRQEVRGDRRVELEAEKGALPPHQISIAECPVVPLALCQPAPLAHVPPAPTVTLLDKAAKWISLDIPEALRAKPKLALFWRDPGKTWDTPRSLLLDDSAEAFPAGQVRFVNLLPTVAAIKIGETTQELAAGKVWLCPAPSAGKALQIAFRSSDGTWMPIHAATFEPAQAGMRMEVIVYRADTDTARRPAKALVLRGPATTANDKAAANGGTMTAANGQ
;
A
#
# COMPACT_ATOMS: atom_id res chain seq x y z
N MET A 1 -71.29 20.17 -3.25
CA MET A 1 -70.72 18.85 -2.91
C MET A 1 -69.71 18.50 -3.98
N LYS A 2 -68.40 18.55 -3.69
CA LYS A 2 -67.33 18.22 -4.64
C LYS A 2 -66.60 17.00 -4.10
N ALA A 3 -66.65 15.90 -4.87
CA ALA A 3 -66.01 14.63 -4.54
C ALA A 3 -64.54 14.68 -4.95
N THR A 4 -63.64 14.41 -4.00
CA THR A 4 -62.20 14.30 -4.23
C THR A 4 -61.86 12.83 -4.48
N LEU A 5 -61.50 12.52 -5.72
CA LEU A 5 -61.06 11.19 -6.17
C LEU A 5 -59.60 10.98 -5.74
N SER A 6 -59.37 10.06 -4.79
CA SER A 6 -58.02 9.64 -4.39
C SER A 6 -57.52 8.56 -5.34
N LEU A 7 -56.47 8.85 -6.10
CA LEU A 7 -55.78 7.90 -6.97
C LEU A 7 -54.69 7.19 -6.16
N LEU A 8 -54.93 5.92 -5.83
CA LEU A 8 -54.00 5.05 -5.13
C LEU A 8 -53.00 4.48 -6.15
N LEU A 9 -51.76 4.99 -6.14
CA LEU A 9 -50.66 4.48 -6.96
C LEU A 9 -50.00 3.30 -6.23
N VAL A 10 -50.28 2.09 -6.67
CA VAL A 10 -49.63 0.85 -6.21
C VAL A 10 -48.27 0.74 -6.90
N PHE A 11 -47.19 1.03 -6.18
CA PHE A 11 -45.82 0.73 -6.61
C PHE A 11 -45.55 -0.76 -6.40
N THR A 12 -45.55 -1.54 -7.48
CA THR A 12 -45.00 -2.89 -7.52
C THR A 12 -43.48 -2.81 -7.51
N GLY A 13 -42.88 -3.03 -6.34
CA GLY A 13 -41.44 -3.17 -6.19
C GLY A 13 -40.94 -4.44 -6.90
N LEU A 14 -40.20 -4.25 -8.00
CA LEU A 14 -39.35 -5.29 -8.59
C LEU A 14 -38.19 -5.57 -7.62
N LEU A 15 -38.30 -6.67 -6.88
CA LEU A 15 -37.18 -7.30 -6.20
C LEU A 15 -36.13 -7.69 -7.27
N HIS A 16 -35.14 -6.83 -7.47
CA HIS A 16 -33.87 -7.26 -8.05
C HIS A 16 -33.16 -8.09 -6.97
N ALA A 17 -33.32 -9.41 -7.05
CA ALA A 17 -32.41 -10.32 -6.38
C ALA A 17 -31.04 -10.16 -7.04
N GLU A 18 -30.16 -9.40 -6.40
CA GLU A 18 -28.75 -9.27 -6.78
C GLU A 18 -28.09 -10.64 -6.59
N GLU A 19 -27.97 -11.38 -7.69
CA GLU A 19 -27.28 -12.65 -7.76
C GLU A 19 -25.76 -12.39 -7.68
N ALA A 20 -25.25 -12.11 -6.48
CA ALA A 20 -23.82 -12.07 -6.20
C ALA A 20 -23.51 -12.33 -4.72
N PRO A 21 -23.31 -13.60 -4.31
CA PRO A 21 -22.22 -13.86 -3.35
C PRO A 21 -21.43 -15.17 -3.56
N ALA A 22 -21.80 -16.06 -4.49
CA ALA A 22 -21.24 -17.42 -4.53
C ALA A 22 -19.80 -17.51 -5.10
N GLU A 23 -19.41 -16.65 -6.03
CA GLU A 23 -18.04 -16.66 -6.60
C GLU A 23 -17.02 -15.92 -5.74
N ALA A 24 -17.41 -14.83 -5.06
CA ALA A 24 -16.53 -14.08 -4.17
C ALA A 24 -16.07 -14.93 -2.97
N ALA A 25 -16.90 -15.87 -2.52
CA ALA A 25 -16.56 -16.78 -1.43
C ALA A 25 -15.41 -17.76 -1.75
N LYS A 26 -15.14 -18.05 -3.03
CA LYS A 26 -14.09 -18.99 -3.42
C LYS A 26 -12.68 -18.40 -3.34
N HIS A 27 -12.53 -17.08 -3.52
CA HIS A 27 -11.23 -16.46 -3.66
C HIS A 27 -10.75 -15.68 -2.42
N GLY A 28 -11.61 -15.55 -1.39
CA GLY A 28 -11.31 -14.81 -0.18
C GLY A 28 -11.12 -13.30 -0.41
N PRO A 29 -10.88 -12.50 0.64
CA PRO A 29 -10.86 -11.04 0.53
C PRO A 29 -9.64 -10.54 -0.26
N PRO A 30 -9.74 -9.36 -0.89
CA PRO A 30 -8.64 -8.80 -1.67
C PRO A 30 -7.43 -8.43 -0.82
N MET A 31 -6.25 -8.65 -1.37
CA MET A 31 -4.95 -8.30 -0.83
C MET A 31 -4.20 -7.45 -1.85
N ARG A 32 -3.77 -6.27 -1.41
CA ARG A 32 -2.87 -5.38 -2.15
C ARG A 32 -1.43 -5.66 -1.72
N LEU A 33 -0.51 -5.78 -2.68
CA LEU A 33 0.92 -5.96 -2.41
C LEU A 33 1.66 -4.67 -2.71
N LEU A 34 2.63 -4.30 -1.87
CA LEU A 34 3.48 -3.14 -2.10
C LEU A 34 4.90 -3.39 -1.60
N ALA A 35 5.86 -3.45 -2.52
CA ALA A 35 7.27 -3.48 -2.20
C ALA A 35 7.81 -2.05 -2.05
N LEU A 36 8.58 -1.80 -0.98
CA LEU A 36 9.17 -0.51 -0.64
C LEU A 36 10.69 -0.64 -0.66
N GLY A 37 11.35 0.30 -1.33
CA GLY A 37 12.80 0.29 -1.46
C GLY A 37 13.23 1.18 -2.62
N GLU A 38 14.46 0.98 -3.08
CA GLU A 38 15.04 1.75 -4.16
C GLU A 38 15.59 0.82 -5.25
N PRO A 39 15.51 1.23 -6.53
CA PRO A 39 16.25 0.51 -7.55
C PRO A 39 17.75 0.56 -7.21
N PRO A 40 18.51 -0.52 -7.47
CA PRO A 40 19.94 -0.52 -7.28
C PRO A 40 20.60 0.58 -8.13
N PRO A 41 21.76 1.10 -7.69
CA PRO A 41 22.46 2.12 -8.44
C PRO A 41 22.84 1.57 -9.82
N PHE A 42 22.71 2.41 -10.83
CA PHE A 42 23.17 2.12 -12.17
C PHE A 42 24.69 1.91 -12.18
N ARG A 43 25.13 0.80 -12.78
CA ARG A 43 26.56 0.47 -12.89
C ARG A 43 26.91 0.19 -14.34
N GLN A 44 28.06 0.69 -14.77
CA GLN A 44 28.58 0.48 -16.11
C GLN A 44 30.06 0.12 -16.05
N GLU A 45 30.50 -0.67 -17.03
CA GLU A 45 31.90 -0.93 -17.28
C GLU A 45 32.26 -0.69 -18.75
N VAL A 46 33.53 -0.37 -19.00
CA VAL A 46 34.06 -0.22 -20.35
C VAL A 46 34.65 -1.57 -20.78
N ARG A 47 34.01 -2.24 -21.74
CA ARG A 47 34.53 -3.45 -22.38
C ARG A 47 34.98 -3.09 -23.80
N GLY A 48 36.28 -2.86 -23.95
CA GLY A 48 36.86 -2.38 -25.22
C GLY A 48 36.48 -0.91 -25.48
N ASP A 49 35.77 -0.65 -26.58
CA ASP A 49 35.29 0.66 -27.00
C ASP A 49 33.81 0.93 -26.60
N ARG A 50 33.16 -0.01 -25.89
CA ARG A 50 31.74 0.08 -25.52
C ARG A 50 31.55 0.19 -24.01
N ARG A 51 30.59 1.04 -23.62
CA ARG A 51 30.03 1.08 -22.27
C ARG A 51 28.91 0.05 -22.18
N VAL A 52 29.02 -0.88 -21.25
CA VAL A 52 28.03 -1.94 -21.01
C VAL A 52 27.42 -1.71 -19.64
N GLU A 53 26.09 -1.71 -19.57
CA GLU A 53 25.37 -1.69 -18.30
C GLU A 53 25.53 -3.04 -17.59
N LEU A 54 25.88 -2.97 -16.32
CA LEU A 54 25.97 -4.13 -15.45
C LEU A 54 24.59 -4.44 -14.88
N GLU A 55 24.18 -5.70 -15.00
CA GLU A 55 22.95 -6.16 -14.39
C GLU A 55 22.97 -5.95 -12.87
N ALA A 56 21.79 -5.71 -12.30
CA ALA A 56 21.62 -5.67 -10.86
C ALA A 56 22.09 -6.98 -10.23
N GLU A 57 22.67 -6.90 -9.04
CA GLU A 57 23.03 -8.11 -8.30
C GLU A 57 21.77 -8.93 -8.01
N LYS A 58 21.92 -10.25 -8.02
CA LYS A 58 20.83 -11.15 -7.64
C LYS A 58 20.28 -10.75 -6.27
N GLY A 59 18.95 -10.61 -6.17
CA GLY A 59 18.27 -10.22 -4.93
C GLY A 59 18.31 -8.71 -4.64
N ALA A 60 18.84 -7.87 -5.54
CA ALA A 60 18.79 -6.41 -5.39
C ALA A 60 17.39 -5.82 -5.63
N LEU A 61 16.53 -6.54 -6.35
CA LEU A 61 15.13 -6.19 -6.62
C LEU A 61 14.19 -7.27 -6.06
N PRO A 62 12.94 -6.91 -5.71
CA PRO A 62 11.92 -7.91 -5.41
C PRO A 62 11.62 -8.75 -6.66
N PRO A 63 11.00 -9.93 -6.52
CA PRO A 63 10.51 -10.68 -7.68
C PRO A 63 9.59 -9.81 -8.52
N HIS A 64 9.77 -9.81 -9.85
CA HIS A 64 8.95 -9.02 -10.76
C HIS A 64 7.50 -9.54 -10.86
N GLN A 65 7.31 -10.81 -10.54
CA GLN A 65 6.04 -11.52 -10.61
C GLN A 65 5.90 -12.39 -9.36
N ILE A 66 4.75 -12.27 -8.71
CA ILE A 66 4.39 -13.06 -7.55
C ILE A 66 3.17 -13.90 -7.88
N SER A 67 3.23 -15.19 -7.61
CA SER A 67 2.05 -16.05 -7.61
C SER A 67 1.61 -16.32 -6.19
N ILE A 68 0.30 -16.33 -5.98
CA ILE A 68 -0.36 -16.82 -4.77
C ILE A 68 -1.07 -18.10 -5.19
N ALA A 69 -1.07 -19.13 -4.33
CA ALA A 69 -1.69 -20.41 -4.67
C ALA A 69 -3.12 -20.21 -5.15
N GLU A 70 -3.45 -20.78 -6.33
CA GLU A 70 -4.77 -20.71 -6.96
C GLU A 70 -5.21 -19.30 -7.42
N CYS A 71 -4.28 -18.34 -7.45
CA CYS A 71 -4.51 -16.97 -7.89
C CYS A 71 -3.70 -16.62 -9.15
N PRO A 72 -4.16 -15.64 -9.94
CA PRO A 72 -3.36 -15.07 -11.02
C PRO A 72 -2.02 -14.53 -10.52
N VAL A 73 -1.00 -14.63 -11.38
CA VAL A 73 0.31 -14.00 -11.16
C VAL A 73 0.13 -12.48 -11.19
N VAL A 74 0.64 -11.80 -10.17
CA VAL A 74 0.61 -10.33 -10.06
C VAL A 74 2.00 -9.74 -10.24
N PRO A 75 2.15 -8.62 -10.98
CA PRO A 75 3.42 -7.92 -11.04
C PRO A 75 3.71 -7.26 -9.69
N LEU A 76 4.98 -7.26 -9.29
CA LEU A 76 5.44 -6.55 -8.12
C LEU A 76 6.59 -5.62 -8.51
N ALA A 77 6.39 -4.33 -8.31
CA ALA A 77 7.35 -3.28 -8.60
C ALA A 77 7.57 -2.42 -7.36
N LEU A 78 8.78 -1.85 -7.24
CA LEU A 78 9.11 -0.98 -6.12
C LEU A 78 8.26 0.29 -6.12
N CYS A 79 7.73 0.62 -4.95
CA CYS A 79 6.92 1.80 -4.67
C CYS A 79 5.67 1.94 -5.54
N GLN A 80 5.22 0.84 -6.17
CA GLN A 80 4.01 0.77 -6.97
C GLN A 80 3.10 -0.32 -6.39
N PRO A 81 1.85 0.01 -6.03
CA PRO A 81 0.91 -1.00 -5.56
C PRO A 81 0.61 -1.98 -6.70
N ALA A 82 0.74 -3.27 -6.42
CA ALA A 82 0.32 -4.32 -7.33
C ALA A 82 -1.21 -4.28 -7.53
N PRO A 83 -1.72 -4.82 -8.66
CA PRO A 83 -3.13 -5.15 -8.80
C PRO A 83 -3.64 -5.97 -7.60
N LEU A 84 -4.92 -5.81 -7.25
CA LEU A 84 -5.53 -6.58 -6.17
C LEU A 84 -5.49 -8.08 -6.52
N ALA A 85 -4.97 -8.87 -5.58
CA ALA A 85 -5.02 -10.33 -5.62
C ALA A 85 -6.05 -10.81 -4.60
N HIS A 86 -6.94 -11.74 -4.95
CA HIS A 86 -7.80 -12.38 -3.96
C HIS A 86 -7.04 -13.53 -3.32
N VAL A 87 -6.97 -13.54 -1.98
CA VAL A 87 -6.21 -14.56 -1.26
C VAL A 87 -7.14 -15.54 -0.55
N PRO A 88 -6.84 -16.85 -0.61
CA PRO A 88 -7.59 -17.83 0.16
C PRO A 88 -7.70 -17.41 1.63
N PRO A 89 -8.85 -17.63 2.30
CA PRO A 89 -9.04 -17.32 3.71
C PRO A 89 -8.29 -18.32 4.59
N ALA A 90 -6.96 -18.31 4.50
CA ALA A 90 -6.05 -19.21 5.19
C ALA A 90 -5.31 -18.47 6.32
N PRO A 91 -4.90 -19.18 7.38
CA PRO A 91 -4.09 -18.59 8.44
C PRO A 91 -2.70 -18.17 7.94
N THR A 92 -2.20 -18.81 6.88
CA THR A 92 -0.92 -18.48 6.25
C THR A 92 -1.10 -18.39 4.74
N VAL A 93 -0.59 -17.33 4.13
CA VAL A 93 -0.54 -17.14 2.67
C VAL A 93 0.91 -17.19 2.22
N THR A 94 1.23 -18.06 1.27
CA THR A 94 2.59 -18.16 0.71
C THR A 94 2.64 -17.50 -0.67
N LEU A 95 3.58 -16.57 -0.82
CA LEU A 95 3.91 -15.90 -2.07
C LEU A 95 5.10 -16.60 -2.71
N LEU A 96 5.02 -16.88 -4.01
CA LEU A 96 6.06 -17.58 -4.76
C LEU A 96 6.68 -16.68 -5.84
N ASP A 97 7.99 -16.81 -6.04
CA ASP A 97 8.75 -16.34 -7.21
C ASP A 97 9.08 -17.54 -8.08
N LYS A 98 8.55 -17.60 -9.31
CA LYS A 98 8.77 -18.71 -10.25
C LYS A 98 8.61 -20.10 -9.60
N ALA A 99 7.52 -20.28 -8.85
CA ALA A 99 7.17 -21.47 -8.06
C ALA A 99 8.02 -21.75 -6.79
N ALA A 100 9.14 -21.06 -6.58
CA ALA A 100 9.88 -21.12 -5.33
C ALA A 100 9.23 -20.23 -4.27
N LYS A 101 9.18 -20.69 -3.01
CA LYS A 101 8.70 -19.86 -1.91
C LYS A 101 9.55 -18.60 -1.79
N TRP A 102 8.90 -17.44 -1.84
CA TRP A 102 9.51 -16.15 -1.57
C TRP A 102 9.28 -15.73 -0.12
N ILE A 103 8.02 -15.65 0.32
CA ILE A 103 7.67 -15.31 1.71
C ILE A 103 6.35 -15.99 2.11
N SER A 104 6.22 -16.35 3.38
CA SER A 104 4.96 -16.76 3.99
C SER A 104 4.48 -15.66 4.94
N LEU A 105 3.20 -15.29 4.81
CA LEU A 105 2.54 -14.28 5.61
C LEU A 105 1.57 -14.96 6.56
N ASP A 106 1.79 -14.80 7.86
CA ASP A 106 0.82 -15.23 8.87
C ASP A 106 -0.27 -14.17 8.98
N ILE A 107 -1.50 -14.55 8.63
CA ILE A 107 -2.65 -13.66 8.58
C ILE A 107 -3.36 -13.69 9.95
N PRO A 108 -3.35 -12.57 10.70
CA PRO A 108 -4.09 -12.47 11.95
C PRO A 108 -5.57 -12.77 11.73
N GLU A 109 -6.21 -13.43 12.69
CA GLU A 109 -7.61 -13.83 12.59
C GLU A 109 -8.53 -12.67 12.23
N ALA A 110 -8.32 -11.50 12.87
CA ALA A 110 -9.07 -10.27 12.61
C ALA A 110 -8.95 -9.74 11.17
N LEU A 111 -7.93 -10.16 10.42
CA LEU A 111 -7.71 -9.75 9.02
C LEU A 111 -8.11 -10.83 8.01
N ARG A 112 -8.38 -12.08 8.42
CA ARG A 112 -8.61 -13.19 7.48
C ARG A 112 -9.76 -12.95 6.53
N ALA A 113 -10.85 -12.34 7.01
CA ALA A 113 -12.05 -12.02 6.24
C ALA A 113 -12.08 -10.58 5.67
N LYS A 114 -11.01 -9.81 5.86
CA LYS A 114 -10.96 -8.39 5.48
C LYS A 114 -10.02 -8.11 4.31
N PRO A 115 -10.32 -7.10 3.48
CA PRO A 115 -9.33 -6.50 2.60
C PRO A 115 -8.06 -6.12 3.37
N LYS A 116 -6.90 -6.35 2.76
CA LYS A 116 -5.62 -6.17 3.44
C LYS A 116 -4.53 -5.63 2.53
N LEU A 117 -3.59 -4.91 3.11
CA LEU A 117 -2.38 -4.42 2.44
C LEU A 117 -1.18 -5.13 3.05
N ALA A 118 -0.39 -5.80 2.21
CA ALA A 118 0.89 -6.36 2.57
C ALA A 118 2.01 -5.44 2.08
N LEU A 119 2.73 -4.85 3.04
CA LEU A 119 3.93 -4.06 2.79
C LEU A 119 5.15 -4.96 2.89
N PHE A 120 6.09 -4.82 1.94
CA PHE A 120 7.35 -5.55 1.94
C PHE A 120 8.52 -4.56 1.86
N TRP A 121 9.57 -4.80 2.62
CA TRP A 121 10.81 -4.01 2.55
C TRP A 121 11.99 -4.86 2.99
N ARG A 122 13.21 -4.42 2.69
CA ARG A 122 14.44 -5.06 3.17
C ARG A 122 15.16 -4.16 4.15
N ASP A 123 15.98 -4.77 5.02
CA ASP A 123 16.94 -4.01 5.80
C ASP A 123 18.09 -3.55 4.90
N PRO A 124 18.73 -2.39 5.17
CA PRO A 124 19.81 -1.90 4.33
C PRO A 124 20.96 -2.90 4.21
N GLY A 125 21.47 -3.07 2.98
CA GLY A 125 22.51 -4.04 2.66
C GLY A 125 22.06 -5.52 2.68
N LYS A 126 20.77 -5.82 2.87
CA LYS A 126 20.22 -7.18 2.73
C LYS A 126 19.61 -7.40 1.34
N THR A 127 19.34 -8.64 0.95
CA THR A 127 18.67 -8.96 -0.32
C THR A 127 17.16 -9.04 -0.13
N TRP A 128 16.42 -9.00 -1.24
CA TRP A 128 14.99 -9.26 -1.31
C TRP A 128 14.62 -10.74 -1.15
N ASP A 129 15.58 -11.65 -0.94
CA ASP A 129 15.30 -13.08 -0.69
C ASP A 129 14.67 -13.31 0.69
N THR A 130 14.92 -12.40 1.64
CA THR A 130 14.35 -12.43 3.00
C THR A 130 13.77 -11.07 3.37
N PRO A 131 12.68 -10.63 2.71
CA PRO A 131 12.09 -9.33 3.02
C PRO A 131 11.37 -9.37 4.36
N ARG A 132 11.28 -8.21 5.00
CA ARG A 132 10.34 -7.95 6.09
C ARG A 132 8.95 -7.69 5.51
N SER A 133 7.93 -7.91 6.35
CA SER A 133 6.54 -7.66 5.97
C SER A 133 5.71 -7.06 7.09
N LEU A 134 4.69 -6.29 6.72
CA LEU A 134 3.64 -5.79 7.61
C LEU A 134 2.28 -5.92 6.92
N LEU A 135 1.31 -6.47 7.65
CA LEU A 135 -0.08 -6.56 7.21
C LEU A 135 -0.93 -5.48 7.86
N LEU A 136 -1.70 -4.76 7.05
CA LEU A 136 -2.63 -3.72 7.50
C LEU A 136 -4.06 -4.08 7.07
N ASP A 137 -5.04 -3.74 7.91
CA ASP A 137 -6.45 -3.74 7.53
C ASP A 137 -6.66 -2.66 6.46
N ASP A 138 -7.01 -3.05 5.24
CA ASP A 138 -7.19 -2.14 4.12
C ASP A 138 -8.66 -1.94 3.77
N SER A 139 -9.57 -2.46 4.61
CA SER A 139 -11.01 -2.32 4.43
C SER A 139 -11.47 -0.86 4.50
N ALA A 140 -12.58 -0.56 3.83
CA ALA A 140 -13.24 0.73 3.92
C ALA A 140 -13.70 1.08 5.35
N GLU A 141 -13.90 0.09 6.22
CA GLU A 141 -14.20 0.28 7.64
C GLU A 141 -12.98 0.82 8.40
N ALA A 142 -11.82 0.15 8.26
CA ALA A 142 -10.60 0.52 8.99
C ALA A 142 -9.86 1.70 8.38
N PHE A 143 -10.01 1.92 7.07
CA PHE A 143 -9.35 3.00 6.35
C PHE A 143 -10.31 3.60 5.29
N PRO A 144 -11.31 4.39 5.74
CA PRO A 144 -12.32 4.98 4.87
C PRO A 144 -11.76 6.11 3.98
N ALA A 145 -12.53 6.45 2.95
CA ALA A 145 -12.27 7.63 2.12
C ALA A 145 -12.24 8.92 2.97
N GLY A 146 -11.43 9.90 2.56
CA GLY A 146 -11.24 11.15 3.30
C GLY A 146 -10.31 11.02 4.51
N GLN A 147 -9.69 9.87 4.75
CA GLN A 147 -8.67 9.68 5.77
C GLN A 147 -7.26 9.67 5.18
N VAL A 148 -6.29 9.92 6.06
CA VAL A 148 -4.86 9.73 5.81
C VAL A 148 -4.33 8.69 6.78
N ARG A 149 -3.67 7.66 6.26
CA ARG A 149 -2.98 6.65 7.05
C ARG A 149 -1.47 6.86 6.96
N PHE A 150 -0.85 7.16 8.10
CA PHE A 150 0.61 7.20 8.25
C PHE A 150 1.10 5.87 8.79
N VAL A 151 2.14 5.30 8.17
CA VAL A 151 2.76 4.03 8.58
C VAL A 151 4.25 4.28 8.80
N ASN A 152 4.75 3.98 10.00
CA ASN A 152 6.18 4.07 10.28
C ASN A 152 6.85 2.69 10.22
N LEU A 153 7.61 2.43 9.16
CA LEU A 153 8.42 1.21 9.01
C LEU A 153 9.90 1.42 9.42
N LEU A 154 10.26 2.62 9.90
CA LEU A 154 11.57 2.86 10.46
C LEU A 154 11.74 2.12 11.80
N PRO A 155 12.99 1.75 12.17
CA PRO A 155 13.30 1.19 13.48
C PRO A 155 13.34 2.26 14.60
N THR A 156 12.94 3.49 14.30
CA THR A 156 12.99 4.65 15.20
C THR A 156 11.68 5.45 15.09
N VAL A 157 11.51 6.45 15.95
CA VAL A 157 10.32 7.32 15.98
C VAL A 157 10.31 8.23 14.75
N ALA A 158 9.16 8.32 14.09
CA ALA A 158 8.86 9.32 13.08
C ALA A 158 7.95 10.41 13.68
N ALA A 159 8.22 11.67 13.38
CA ALA A 159 7.32 12.79 13.70
C ALA A 159 6.60 13.22 12.42
N ILE A 160 5.27 13.30 12.51
CA ILE A 160 4.39 13.81 11.47
C ILE A 160 3.79 15.11 11.96
N LYS A 161 4.08 16.21 11.26
CA LYS A 161 3.53 17.54 11.55
C LYS A 161 2.61 17.97 10.41
N ILE A 162 1.38 18.34 10.75
CA ILE A 162 0.34 18.81 9.84
C ILE A 162 -0.19 20.14 10.39
N GLY A 163 0.21 21.26 9.79
CA GLY A 163 -0.05 22.58 10.37
C GLY A 163 0.54 22.66 11.79
N GLU A 164 -0.32 22.87 12.80
CA GLU A 164 0.07 22.94 14.21
C GLU A 164 0.06 21.58 14.92
N THR A 165 -0.57 20.56 14.34
CA THR A 165 -0.67 19.24 14.95
C THR A 165 0.62 18.47 14.71
N THR A 166 1.23 17.93 15.77
CA THR A 166 2.37 17.03 15.68
C THR A 166 2.02 15.69 16.32
N GLN A 167 2.27 14.61 15.60
CA GLN A 167 2.11 13.24 16.09
C GLN A 167 3.45 12.50 15.97
N GLU A 168 3.92 11.93 17.07
CA GLU A 168 5.02 10.97 17.05
C GLU A 168 4.48 9.55 16.84
N LEU A 169 5.16 8.80 15.99
CA LEU A 169 4.79 7.45 15.61
C LEU A 169 5.97 6.52 15.85
N ALA A 170 5.84 5.61 16.81
CA ALA A 170 6.87 4.61 17.10
C ALA A 170 7.04 3.62 15.93
N ALA A 171 8.14 2.85 15.96
CA ALA A 171 8.43 1.83 14.96
C ALA A 171 7.28 0.82 14.82
N GLY A 172 6.89 0.53 13.58
CA GLY A 172 5.81 -0.41 13.24
C GLY A 172 4.40 0.09 13.58
N LYS A 173 4.24 1.35 14.01
CA LYS A 173 2.93 1.91 14.35
C LYS A 173 2.29 2.61 13.17
N VAL A 174 0.97 2.72 13.26
CA VAL A 174 0.09 3.33 12.29
C VAL A 174 -0.70 4.45 12.97
N TRP A 175 -0.83 5.59 12.30
CA TRP A 175 -1.70 6.67 12.72
C TRP A 175 -2.71 6.98 11.62
N LEU A 176 -3.99 6.99 11.97
CA LEU A 176 -5.09 7.34 11.09
C LEU A 176 -5.69 8.66 11.55
N CYS A 177 -5.85 9.60 10.62
CA CYS A 177 -6.50 10.87 10.91
C CYS A 177 -7.30 11.38 9.70
N PRO A 178 -8.30 12.26 9.92
CA PRO A 178 -8.99 12.93 8.82
C PRO A 178 -8.01 13.68 7.92
N ALA A 179 -8.27 13.69 6.61
CA ALA A 179 -7.47 14.48 5.69
C ALA A 179 -7.59 15.97 6.04
N PRO A 180 -6.48 16.67 6.29
CA PRO A 180 -6.52 18.09 6.53
C PRO A 180 -6.99 18.84 5.28
N SER A 181 -7.48 20.06 5.49
CA SER A 181 -7.82 20.98 4.39
C SER A 181 -6.60 21.23 3.49
N ALA A 182 -6.84 21.50 2.21
CA ALA A 182 -5.79 21.89 1.27
C ALA A 182 -4.96 23.07 1.80
N GLY A 183 -3.67 23.09 1.48
CA GLY A 183 -2.78 24.21 1.82
C GLY A 183 -2.06 24.07 3.17
N LYS A 184 -2.37 23.06 3.99
CA LYS A 184 -1.65 22.82 5.25
C LYS A 184 -0.26 22.26 4.99
N ALA A 185 0.77 22.76 5.67
CA ALA A 185 2.11 22.18 5.57
C ALA A 185 2.13 20.77 6.18
N LEU A 186 2.63 19.79 5.43
CA LEU A 186 2.96 18.44 5.88
C LEU A 186 4.48 18.35 6.00
N GLN A 187 4.97 18.01 7.19
CA GLN A 187 6.38 17.74 7.44
C GLN A 187 6.50 16.38 8.10
N ILE A 188 7.46 15.58 7.62
CA ILE A 188 7.79 14.28 8.18
C ILE A 188 9.28 14.28 8.49
N ALA A 189 9.61 13.91 9.72
CA ALA A 189 10.97 13.74 10.19
C ALA A 189 11.11 12.42 10.94
N PHE A 190 12.34 11.97 11.16
CA PHE A 190 12.62 10.87 12.08
C PHE A 190 13.70 11.24 13.06
N ARG A 191 13.75 10.50 14.17
CA ARG A 191 14.78 10.68 15.19
C ARG A 191 15.99 9.81 14.87
N SER A 192 17.14 10.43 14.58
CA SER A 192 18.41 9.72 14.38
C SER A 192 18.96 9.15 15.70
N SER A 193 20.00 8.32 15.60
CA SER A 193 20.60 7.63 16.76
C SER A 193 21.21 8.56 17.79
N ASP A 194 21.61 9.77 17.40
CA ASP A 194 22.07 10.87 18.26
C ASP A 194 20.92 11.67 18.90
N GLY A 195 19.67 11.33 18.59
CA GLY A 195 18.47 12.01 19.08
C GLY A 195 18.01 13.21 18.25
N THR A 196 18.73 13.57 17.19
CA THR A 196 18.41 14.71 16.30
C THR A 196 17.20 14.40 15.42
N TRP A 197 16.37 15.41 15.12
CA TRP A 197 15.29 15.29 14.15
C TRP A 197 15.81 15.54 12.73
N MET A 198 15.74 14.51 11.89
CA MET A 198 16.15 14.57 10.50
C MET A 198 14.93 14.64 9.57
N PRO A 199 14.83 15.64 8.67
CA PRO A 199 13.70 15.76 7.76
C PRO A 199 13.72 14.64 6.70
N ILE A 200 12.53 14.14 6.37
CA ILE A 200 12.30 13.12 5.33
C ILE A 200 11.53 13.73 4.17
N HIS A 201 10.44 14.43 4.47
CA HIS A 201 9.50 14.94 3.49
C HIS A 201 8.90 16.26 3.99
N ALA A 202 8.77 17.22 3.10
CA ALA A 202 8.09 18.48 3.35
C ALA A 202 7.31 18.85 2.10
N ALA A 203 6.00 19.06 2.24
CA ALA A 203 5.13 19.43 1.14
C ALA A 203 3.93 20.23 1.65
N THR A 204 3.22 20.86 0.73
CA THR A 204 1.87 21.35 0.99
C THR A 204 0.90 20.18 0.85
N PHE A 205 0.04 19.97 1.84
CA PHE A 205 -0.95 18.93 1.81
C PHE A 205 -2.01 19.24 0.75
N GLU A 206 -2.14 18.29 -0.18
CA GLU A 206 -3.19 18.26 -1.18
C GLU A 206 -4.13 17.10 -0.87
N PRO A 207 -5.38 17.37 -0.46
CA PRO A 207 -6.33 16.32 -0.16
C PRO A 207 -6.53 15.43 -1.37
N ALA A 208 -6.76 14.14 -1.10
CA ALA A 208 -7.14 13.22 -2.14
C ALA A 208 -8.50 13.64 -2.73
N GLN A 209 -8.76 13.26 -3.99
CA GLN A 209 -10.05 13.53 -4.63
C GLN A 209 -11.22 12.94 -3.81
N ALA A 210 -12.44 13.43 -4.02
CA ALA A 210 -13.61 12.88 -3.34
C ALA A 210 -13.71 11.36 -3.55
N GLY A 211 -13.94 10.61 -2.46
CA GLY A 211 -13.95 9.15 -2.49
C GLY A 211 -12.57 8.48 -2.38
N MET A 212 -11.49 9.25 -2.35
CA MET A 212 -10.12 8.73 -2.20
C MET A 212 -9.64 8.83 -0.74
N ARG A 213 -8.65 8.00 -0.42
CA ARG A 213 -7.86 8.03 0.81
C ARG A 213 -6.38 8.20 0.48
N MET A 214 -5.58 8.61 1.46
CA MET A 214 -4.14 8.84 1.27
C MET A 214 -3.33 7.97 2.23
N GLU A 215 -2.32 7.29 1.71
CA GLU A 215 -1.41 6.45 2.48
C GLU A 215 0.00 7.04 2.42
N VAL A 216 0.60 7.27 3.58
CA VAL A 216 1.92 7.84 3.72
C VAL A 216 2.79 6.85 4.48
N ILE A 217 3.72 6.22 3.78
CA ILE A 217 4.57 5.16 4.35
C ILE A 217 5.99 5.70 4.49
N VAL A 218 6.49 5.71 5.72
CA VAL A 218 7.86 6.10 6.04
C VAL A 218 8.71 4.84 6.15
N TYR A 219 9.78 4.75 5.37
CA TYR A 219 10.63 3.56 5.28
C TYR A 219 12.11 3.93 5.14
N ARG A 220 13.01 2.97 5.39
CA ARG A 220 14.46 3.19 5.29
C ARG A 220 14.87 3.24 3.82
N ALA A 221 15.89 4.04 3.52
CA ALA A 221 16.62 3.91 2.28
C ALA A 221 17.35 2.56 2.25
N ASP A 222 17.55 2.00 1.06
CA ASP A 222 18.09 0.65 0.88
C ASP A 222 19.61 0.58 1.11
N THR A 223 20.30 1.70 1.02
CA THR A 223 21.73 1.82 1.30
C THR A 223 21.97 2.40 2.69
N ASP A 224 22.92 1.81 3.41
CA ASP A 224 23.39 2.29 4.71
C ASP A 224 24.12 3.64 4.63
N THR A 225 24.71 3.92 3.47
CA THR A 225 25.40 5.16 3.11
C THR A 225 24.49 6.20 2.44
N ALA A 226 23.18 5.97 2.40
CA ALA A 226 22.24 6.92 1.82
C ALA A 226 22.36 8.28 2.52
N ARG A 227 22.59 9.35 1.73
CA ARG A 227 22.55 10.73 2.22
C ARG A 227 21.21 11.06 2.91
N ARG A 228 20.13 10.43 2.46
CA ARG A 228 18.80 10.46 3.08
C ARG A 228 18.46 9.04 3.55
N PRO A 229 18.72 8.68 4.82
CA PRO A 229 18.58 7.30 5.31
C PRO A 229 17.11 6.84 5.48
N ALA A 230 16.16 7.75 5.29
CA ALA A 230 14.73 7.49 5.35
C ALA A 230 14.01 8.21 4.21
N LYS A 231 12.88 7.65 3.80
CA LYS A 231 12.02 8.11 2.71
C LYS A 231 10.56 8.06 3.11
N ALA A 232 9.74 8.83 2.41
CA ALA A 232 8.29 8.77 2.50
C ALA A 232 7.72 8.45 1.11
N LEU A 233 6.81 7.48 1.04
CA LEU A 233 5.99 7.20 -0.14
C LEU A 233 4.58 7.70 0.14
N VAL A 234 4.04 8.52 -0.77
CA VAL A 234 2.66 9.02 -0.68
C VAL A 234 1.85 8.38 -1.80
N LEU A 235 0.83 7.60 -1.42
CA LEU A 235 -0.11 6.94 -2.32
C LEU A 235 -1.51 7.51 -2.13
N ARG A 236 -2.28 7.53 -3.22
CA ARG A 236 -3.68 7.92 -3.22
C ARG A 236 -4.48 6.86 -3.97
N GLY A 237 -5.63 6.48 -3.43
CA GLY A 237 -6.50 5.49 -4.05
C GLY A 237 -7.87 5.42 -3.38
N PRO A 238 -8.83 4.66 -3.93
CA PRO A 238 -10.13 4.48 -3.32
C PRO A 238 -10.05 3.62 -2.05
N ALA A 239 -11.10 3.67 -1.24
CA ALA A 239 -11.29 2.73 -0.14
C ALA A 239 -11.56 1.32 -0.71
N THR A 240 -10.84 0.30 -0.22
CA THR A 240 -10.99 -1.06 -0.72
C THR A 240 -12.17 -1.75 -0.04
N THR A 241 -13.03 -2.37 -0.85
CA THR A 241 -14.18 -3.13 -0.38
C THR A 241 -13.95 -4.63 -0.53
N ALA A 242 -14.74 -5.45 0.18
CA ALA A 242 -14.67 -6.91 0.04
C ALA A 242 -15.04 -7.40 -1.37
N ASN A 243 -15.83 -6.62 -2.11
CA ASN A 243 -16.34 -6.97 -3.44
C ASN A 243 -15.46 -6.45 -4.58
N ASP A 244 -14.37 -5.76 -4.27
CA ASP A 244 -13.45 -5.26 -5.29
C ASP A 244 -12.88 -6.46 -6.05
N LYS A 245 -13.16 -6.51 -7.35
CA LYS A 245 -12.68 -7.59 -8.22
C LYS A 245 -11.17 -7.49 -8.37
N ALA A 246 -10.50 -8.64 -8.44
CA ALA A 246 -9.12 -8.69 -8.90
C ALA A 246 -9.05 -7.99 -10.25
N ALA A 247 -8.18 -6.99 -10.36
CA ALA A 247 -8.10 -6.20 -11.58
C ALA A 247 -7.49 -7.08 -12.69
N ALA A 248 -8.33 -7.52 -13.62
CA ALA A 248 -7.88 -8.00 -14.92
C ALA A 248 -7.42 -6.78 -15.74
N ASN A 249 -6.20 -6.31 -15.44
CA ASN A 249 -5.53 -5.14 -16.04
C ASN A 249 -6.08 -3.75 -15.67
N GLY A 250 -5.22 -2.90 -15.09
CA GLY A 250 -5.17 -1.48 -15.46
C GLY A 250 -5.85 -0.42 -14.58
N GLY A 251 -6.16 -0.67 -13.31
CA GLY A 251 -6.53 0.41 -12.38
C GLY A 251 -5.30 1.21 -11.92
N THR A 252 -4.92 2.27 -12.62
CA THR A 252 -3.74 3.10 -12.27
C THR A 252 -4.00 3.94 -11.03
N MET A 253 -3.33 3.62 -9.92
CA MET A 253 -3.06 4.60 -8.85
C MET A 253 -1.87 5.47 -9.26
N THR A 254 -2.04 6.79 -9.22
CA THR A 254 -0.97 7.74 -9.58
C THR A 254 -0.06 7.98 -8.38
N ALA A 255 1.17 7.48 -8.44
CA ALA A 255 2.21 7.87 -7.49
C ALA A 255 2.62 9.32 -7.78
N ALA A 256 2.44 10.23 -6.81
CA ALA A 256 3.04 11.55 -6.88
C ALA A 256 4.47 11.44 -6.34
N ASN A 257 5.44 11.31 -7.23
CA ASN A 257 6.85 11.41 -6.85
C ASN A 257 7.15 12.88 -6.52
N GLY A 258 7.17 13.21 -5.23
CA GLY A 258 7.73 14.48 -4.77
C GLY A 258 9.24 14.49 -5.00
N GLN A 259 9.68 15.27 -5.99
CA GLN A 259 11.09 15.66 -6.15
C GLN A 259 11.47 16.72 -5.12
#